data_AF-A0A0F8Y149-F1
#
_entry.id   AF-A0A0F8Y149-F1
#
_cell.length_a   1.000
_cell.length_b   1.000
_cell.length_c   1.000
_cell.angle_alpha   90.00
_cell.angle_beta   90.00
_cell.angle_gamma   90.00
#
_symmetry.space_group_name_H-M   'P 1'
#
loop_
_entity.id
_entity.type
_entity.pdbx_description
1 polymer ?
#
loop_
_entity_poly.entity_id
_entity_poly.type
_entity_poly.pdbx_seq_one_letter_code
_entity_poly.pdbx_strand_id
1 'polypeptide(L)'
;MTQVVIENPILNSPYEEPTRHFRFSDEGITNEIVSERRVSSYFMPIPAAKKKGKQQLAFDTEWTKDRVEENKFINRIRGRVAQWRQGGYVGITKTTRQLLEYWQRPDRERRLFFCQIEAMETVIYITEVAKKYSDAWIENDLRQFNQDANPLMYRIAFKMATGAGKTVVMAMMIAWHTLNKLANPQDARFSDAFLIVTPGITIKDRLRVLLPSDSDNFYRIMDVIPTDWMAELGRAKIVITNFHTFRPRERGDAGRLTKSILNKGGPSAFTETPGQMVRRACRDLGNKKNVVVFNDEAHHCYRRKPDGEEVKLTGDERREAERREEEARIWISGLEAIKAKIGVKVVY
;
A
#
# COMPACT_ATOMS: atom_id res chain seq x y z
N MET A 1 3.41 31.69 -22.59
CA MET A 1 4.22 31.36 -21.40
C MET A 1 5.59 30.93 -21.89
N THR A 2 6.65 31.55 -21.40
CA THR A 2 8.02 31.12 -21.67
C THR A 2 8.22 29.75 -21.06
N GLN A 3 8.44 28.74 -21.89
CA GLN A 3 8.68 27.38 -21.43
C GLN A 3 9.94 27.35 -20.57
N VAL A 4 9.80 27.04 -19.28
CA VAL A 4 10.96 26.86 -18.39
C VAL A 4 11.70 25.62 -18.85
N VAL A 5 12.92 25.79 -19.33
CA VAL A 5 13.80 24.69 -19.75
C VAL A 5 14.63 24.25 -18.56
N ILE A 6 14.42 23.01 -18.09
CA ILE A 6 15.24 22.36 -17.08
C ILE A 6 16.12 21.34 -17.81
N GLU A 7 17.40 21.67 -18.02
CA GLU A 7 18.34 20.81 -18.74
C GLU A 7 18.59 19.48 -18.05
N ASN A 8 18.72 19.49 -16.72
CA ASN A 8 18.86 18.29 -15.90
C ASN A 8 17.82 18.29 -14.76
N PRO A 9 16.76 17.48 -14.84
CA PRO A 9 15.73 17.42 -13.81
C PRO A 9 16.17 16.67 -12.54
N ILE A 10 17.36 16.04 -12.53
CA ILE A 10 17.83 15.21 -11.42
C ILE A 10 18.71 16.03 -10.48
N LEU A 11 18.17 16.36 -9.29
CA LEU A 11 18.86 17.16 -8.27
C LEU A 11 19.47 16.34 -7.11
N ASN A 12 18.99 15.12 -6.86
CA ASN A 12 19.36 14.37 -5.66
C ASN A 12 19.76 12.94 -6.01
N SER A 13 20.65 12.37 -5.19
CA SER A 13 20.92 10.94 -5.19
C SER A 13 19.66 10.17 -4.75
N PRO A 14 19.34 9.02 -5.35
CA PRO A 14 18.23 8.18 -4.90
C PRO A 14 18.56 7.44 -3.58
N TYR A 15 19.82 7.45 -3.15
CA TYR A 15 20.32 6.71 -1.98
C TYR A 15 20.43 7.55 -0.70
N GLU A 16 20.25 8.86 -0.80
CA GLU A 16 20.39 9.80 0.32
C GLU A 16 19.10 10.60 0.50
N GLU A 17 18.95 11.20 1.69
CA GLU A 17 17.81 12.08 1.94
C GLU A 17 17.85 13.26 0.96
N PRO A 18 16.76 13.56 0.22
CA PRO A 18 16.77 14.65 -0.75
C PRO A 18 16.94 16.00 -0.05
N THR A 19 17.92 16.78 -0.49
CA THR A 19 18.29 18.07 0.10
C THR A 19 17.93 19.25 -0.79
N ARG A 20 17.47 19.01 -2.02
CA ARG A 20 17.17 20.06 -3.00
C ARG A 20 15.89 19.77 -3.77
N HIS A 21 15.19 20.82 -4.21
CA HIS A 21 14.07 20.70 -5.13
C HIS A 21 13.90 21.96 -5.99
N PHE A 22 13.25 21.83 -7.14
CA PHE A 22 12.85 22.99 -7.93
C PHE A 22 11.66 23.70 -7.28
N ARG A 23 11.73 25.03 -7.16
CA ARG A 23 10.65 25.86 -6.62
C ARG A 23 9.43 25.80 -7.55
N PHE A 24 8.24 25.74 -6.97
CA PHE A 24 6.98 25.95 -7.68
C PHE A 24 6.54 27.41 -7.53
N SER A 25 6.16 28.06 -8.62
CA SER A 25 5.52 29.39 -8.67
C SER A 25 4.03 29.26 -8.95
N ASP A 26 3.34 30.40 -9.05
CA ASP A 26 1.93 30.45 -9.45
C ASP A 26 1.72 30.02 -10.91
N GLU A 27 2.79 29.93 -11.70
CA GLU A 27 2.76 29.52 -13.10
C GLU A 27 3.27 28.08 -13.33
N GLY A 28 3.74 27.39 -12.28
CA GLY A 28 4.23 26.01 -12.38
C GLY A 28 5.63 25.80 -11.82
N ILE A 29 6.31 24.75 -12.29
CA ILE A 29 7.69 24.46 -11.90
C ILE A 29 8.64 25.52 -12.48
N THR A 30 9.59 25.98 -11.66
CA THR A 30 10.63 26.92 -12.07
C THR A 30 11.97 26.22 -12.20
N ASN A 31 12.97 26.89 -12.79
CA ASN A 31 14.37 26.42 -12.79
C ASN A 31 15.14 26.82 -11.51
N GLU A 32 14.49 27.48 -10.56
CA GLU A 32 15.10 27.88 -9.30
C GLU A 32 15.19 26.71 -8.32
N ILE A 33 16.39 26.48 -7.78
CA ILE A 33 16.66 25.39 -6.84
C ILE A 33 16.58 25.92 -5.40
N VAL A 34 15.77 25.26 -4.58
CA VAL A 34 15.70 25.48 -3.13
C VAL A 34 16.52 24.41 -2.43
N SER A 35 17.41 24.82 -1.52
CA SER A 35 18.32 23.93 -0.77
C SER A 35 17.69 23.35 0.49
N GLU A 36 16.53 22.70 0.32
CA GLU A 36 15.89 21.92 1.37
C GLU A 36 15.10 20.74 0.80
N ARG A 37 14.75 19.80 1.68
CA ARG A 37 13.83 18.72 1.35
C ARG A 37 12.44 19.29 1.09
N ARG A 38 11.86 18.98 -0.06
CA ARG A 38 10.50 19.43 -0.41
C ARG A 38 9.47 18.94 0.62
N VAL A 39 8.73 19.89 1.18
CA VAL A 39 7.56 19.65 2.03
C VAL A 39 6.53 18.79 1.28
N SER A 40 5.91 17.83 1.98
CA SER A 40 4.84 17.04 1.38
C SER A 40 3.59 17.89 1.22
N SER A 41 3.05 17.95 0.01
CA SER A 41 1.82 18.67 -0.33
C SER A 41 1.03 17.92 -1.41
N TYR A 42 -0.26 18.25 -1.56
CA TYR A 42 -1.07 17.83 -2.70
C TYR A 42 -1.59 19.04 -3.46
N PHE A 43 -1.86 18.82 -4.74
CA PHE A 43 -2.51 19.81 -5.59
C PHE A 43 -4.02 19.55 -5.52
N MET A 44 -4.81 20.55 -5.13
CA MET A 44 -6.27 20.49 -5.20
C MET A 44 -6.71 20.70 -6.65
N PRO A 45 -7.33 19.70 -7.31
CA PRO A 45 -7.98 19.93 -8.58
C PRO A 45 -9.29 20.67 -8.31
N ILE A 46 -9.34 21.98 -8.57
CA ILE A 46 -10.62 22.69 -8.68
C ILE A 46 -11.19 22.31 -10.06
N PRO A 47 -12.43 21.80 -10.16
CA PRO A 47 -13.05 21.55 -11.45
C PRO A 47 -13.05 22.85 -12.25
N ALA A 48 -12.42 22.84 -13.43
CA ALA A 48 -12.39 24.00 -14.30
C ALA A 48 -13.84 24.45 -14.58
N ALA A 49 -14.13 25.73 -14.33
CA ALA A 49 -15.42 26.30 -14.72
C ALA A 49 -15.64 26.01 -16.21
N LYS A 50 -16.74 25.33 -16.54
CA LYS A 50 -17.06 24.86 -17.90
C LYS A 50 -16.92 25.99 -18.92
N LYS A 51 -15.76 26.10 -19.59
CA LYS A 51 -15.65 26.89 -20.81
C LYS A 51 -16.28 26.08 -21.93
N LYS A 52 -17.36 26.62 -22.50
CA LYS A 52 -18.02 26.08 -23.70
C LYS A 52 -17.04 26.20 -24.87
N GLY A 53 -16.35 25.11 -25.20
CA GLY A 53 -15.53 25.00 -26.40
C GLY A 53 -15.16 23.54 -26.65
N LYS A 54 -15.48 23.01 -27.84
CA LYS A 54 -15.06 21.68 -28.29
C LYS A 54 -13.56 21.71 -28.55
N GLN A 55 -12.75 21.41 -27.54
CA GLN A 55 -11.37 20.99 -27.73
C GLN A 55 -10.96 20.08 -26.57
N GLN A 56 -10.22 19.04 -26.94
CA GLN A 56 -9.77 17.88 -26.18
C GLN A 56 -9.62 18.05 -24.66
N LEU A 57 -10.01 16.99 -23.95
CA LEU A 57 -9.56 16.62 -22.60
C LEU A 57 -8.04 16.44 -22.57
N ALA A 58 -7.29 17.53 -22.77
CA ALA A 58 -5.96 17.64 -22.22
C ALA A 58 -6.14 17.90 -20.72
N PHE A 59 -5.53 17.07 -19.89
CA PHE A 59 -5.22 17.45 -18.51
C PHE A 59 -4.21 18.60 -18.59
N ASP A 60 -4.68 19.82 -18.87
CA ASP A 60 -3.91 21.03 -18.66
C ASP A 60 -3.84 21.27 -17.14
N THR A 61 -2.99 20.49 -16.49
CA THR A 61 -2.56 20.72 -15.13
C THR A 61 -1.74 22.01 -15.13
N GLU A 62 -2.40 23.15 -14.99
CA GLU A 62 -1.72 24.36 -14.52
C GLU A 62 -1.38 24.13 -13.03
N TRP A 63 -0.10 23.84 -12.77
CA TRP A 63 0.44 23.51 -11.45
C TRP A 63 0.68 24.79 -10.63
N THR A 64 -0.37 25.55 -10.34
CA THR A 64 -0.25 26.84 -9.66
C THR A 64 -0.10 26.69 -8.14
N LYS A 65 0.70 27.57 -7.51
CA LYS A 65 0.99 27.60 -6.06
C LYS A 65 -0.26 27.72 -5.19
N ASP A 66 -1.26 28.47 -5.64
CA ASP A 66 -2.57 28.62 -4.98
C ASP A 66 -3.36 27.30 -4.88
N ARG A 67 -2.95 26.26 -5.60
CA ARG A 67 -3.58 24.93 -5.57
C ARG A 67 -2.85 23.96 -4.64
N VAL A 68 -1.81 24.39 -3.92
CA VAL A 68 -0.97 23.51 -3.10
C VAL A 68 -1.41 23.55 -1.64
N GLU A 69 -1.88 22.41 -1.12
CA GLU A 69 -2.16 22.25 0.31
C GLU A 69 -1.12 21.32 0.96
N GLU A 70 -0.59 21.75 2.10
CA GLU A 70 0.40 20.98 2.85
C GLU A 70 -0.22 19.72 3.50
N ASN A 71 0.45 18.58 3.33
CA ASN A 71 0.15 17.37 4.08
C ASN A 71 0.70 17.46 5.52
N LYS A 72 0.08 18.28 6.38
CA LYS A 72 0.51 18.53 7.77
C LYS A 72 0.77 17.24 8.56
N PHE A 73 -0.14 16.26 8.45
CA PHE A 73 -0.01 14.96 9.09
C PHE A 73 1.27 14.21 8.66
N ILE A 74 1.53 14.16 7.36
CA ILE A 74 2.70 13.47 6.79
C ILE A 74 4.00 14.19 7.17
N ASN A 75 4.04 15.52 7.10
CA ASN A 75 5.24 16.28 7.45
C ASN A 75 5.56 16.15 8.94
N ARG A 76 4.54 16.13 9.81
CA ARG A 76 4.73 15.87 11.24
C ARG A 76 5.31 14.48 11.49
N ILE A 77 4.83 13.43 10.81
CA ILE A 77 5.40 12.09 10.91
C ILE A 77 6.86 12.08 10.44
N ARG A 78 7.17 12.69 9.28
CA ARG A 78 8.55 12.78 8.77
C ARG A 78 9.49 13.42 9.79
N GLY A 79 9.06 14.50 10.44
CA GLY A 79 9.83 15.14 11.51
C GLY A 79 10.11 14.21 12.69
N ARG A 80 9.11 13.44 13.14
CA ARG A 80 9.27 12.47 14.24
C ARG A 80 10.21 11.32 13.86
N VAL A 81 10.06 10.77 12.66
CA VAL A 81 10.93 9.70 12.15
C VAL A 81 12.37 10.20 12.00
N ALA A 82 12.58 11.43 11.49
CA ALA A 82 13.91 12.02 11.36
C ALA A 82 14.59 12.22 12.73
N GLN A 83 13.86 12.74 13.72
CA GLN A 83 14.37 12.89 15.10
C GLN A 83 14.76 11.53 15.71
N TRP A 84 13.90 10.52 15.51
CA TRP A 84 14.15 9.16 16.01
C TRP A 84 15.34 8.49 15.32
N ARG A 85 15.50 8.69 14.01
CA ARG A 85 16.66 8.25 13.21
C ARG A 85 17.96 8.83 13.77
N GLN A 86 17.99 10.15 13.97
CA GLN A 86 19.15 10.87 14.54
C GLN A 86 19.46 10.41 15.97
N GLY A 87 18.44 10.01 16.73
CA GLY A 87 18.57 9.45 18.07
C GLY A 87 19.03 7.98 18.14
N GLY A 88 19.49 7.37 17.04
CA GLY A 88 20.06 6.01 17.06
C GLY A 88 19.03 4.88 17.15
N TYR A 89 17.81 5.12 16.67
CA TYR A 89 16.74 4.13 16.56
C TYR A 89 16.36 3.48 17.91
N VAL A 90 16.31 4.26 18.98
CA VAL A 90 15.94 3.75 20.32
C VAL A 90 14.49 3.24 20.34
N GLY A 91 14.23 2.18 21.11
CA GLY A 91 12.88 1.66 21.35
C GLY A 91 12.40 0.53 20.42
N ILE A 92 13.25 -0.01 19.56
CA ILE A 92 12.96 -1.16 18.67
C ILE A 92 13.44 -2.51 19.24
N THR A 93 12.97 -3.62 18.67
CA THR A 93 13.51 -4.96 18.97
C THR A 93 14.95 -5.15 18.48
N LYS A 94 15.63 -6.17 19.02
CA LYS A 94 16.96 -6.59 18.56
C LYS A 94 16.96 -6.97 17.06
N THR A 95 15.95 -7.73 16.61
CA THR A 95 15.82 -8.14 15.21
C THR A 95 15.65 -6.94 14.28
N THR A 96 14.80 -5.97 14.66
CA THR A 96 14.63 -4.74 13.88
C THR A 96 15.92 -3.93 13.81
N ARG A 97 16.68 -3.84 14.90
CA ARG A 97 17.99 -3.18 14.92
C ARG A 97 18.96 -3.82 13.94
N GLN A 98 19.10 -5.15 13.99
CA GLN A 98 19.97 -5.90 13.07
C GLN A 98 19.56 -5.72 11.60
N LEU A 99 18.25 -5.70 11.30
CA LEU A 99 17.77 -5.43 9.94
C LEU A 99 18.10 -4.02 9.47
N LEU A 100 17.87 -2.99 10.29
CA LEU A 100 18.20 -1.60 9.96
C LEU A 100 19.70 -1.40 9.74
N GLU A 101 20.53 -2.02 10.57
CA GLU A 101 22.00 -2.03 10.39
C GLU A 101 22.38 -2.74 9.09
N TYR A 102 21.78 -3.90 8.80
CA TYR A 102 22.04 -4.68 7.59
C TYR A 102 21.68 -3.93 6.30
N TRP A 103 20.55 -3.23 6.28
CA TRP A 103 20.06 -2.47 5.14
C TRP A 103 20.88 -1.21 4.85
N GLN A 104 21.51 -0.64 5.87
CA GLN A 104 22.28 0.61 5.78
C GLN A 104 23.78 0.40 5.67
N ARG A 105 24.23 -0.85 5.55
CA ARG A 105 25.63 -1.19 5.28
C ARG A 105 26.17 -0.43 4.04
N PRO A 106 27.30 0.26 4.15
CA PRO A 106 27.86 1.03 3.03
C PRO A 106 28.47 0.15 1.92
N ASP A 107 28.87 -1.08 2.27
CA ASP A 107 29.54 -2.07 1.42
C ASP A 107 28.58 -2.95 0.60
N ARG A 108 27.28 -2.66 0.63
CA ARG A 108 26.28 -3.40 -0.17
C ARG A 108 26.50 -3.16 -1.66
N GLU A 109 26.62 -4.24 -2.42
CA GLU A 109 26.66 -4.18 -3.89
C GLU A 109 25.41 -3.47 -4.45
N ARG A 110 24.24 -3.80 -3.89
CA ARG A 110 22.95 -3.18 -4.23
C ARG A 110 22.46 -2.32 -3.08
N ARG A 111 22.80 -1.03 -3.14
CA ARG A 111 22.31 -0.03 -2.19
C ARG A 111 20.80 0.13 -2.32
N LEU A 112 20.11 0.16 -1.18
CA LEU A 112 18.68 0.45 -1.13
C LEU A 112 18.45 1.95 -1.30
N PHE A 113 17.35 2.31 -1.95
CA PHE A 113 16.99 3.72 -2.10
C PHE A 113 16.57 4.31 -0.76
N PHE A 114 16.83 5.60 -0.55
CA PHE A 114 16.44 6.31 0.65
C PHE A 114 14.93 6.18 0.91
N CYS A 115 14.10 6.26 -0.14
CA CYS A 115 12.64 6.12 0.01
C CYS A 115 12.20 4.71 0.46
N GLN A 116 12.99 3.67 0.19
CA GLN A 116 12.72 2.31 0.66
C GLN A 116 13.07 2.19 2.15
N ILE A 117 14.22 2.73 2.55
CA ILE A 117 14.63 2.80 3.96
C ILE A 117 13.64 3.65 4.76
N GLU A 118 13.29 4.84 4.28
CA GLU A 118 12.35 5.74 4.95
C GLU A 118 10.94 5.12 5.10
N ALA A 119 10.48 4.35 4.11
CA ALA A 119 9.23 3.60 4.22
C ALA A 119 9.30 2.59 5.38
N MET A 120 10.40 1.85 5.47
CA MET A 120 10.63 0.90 6.57
C MET A 120 10.77 1.59 7.93
N GLU A 121 11.55 2.66 8.02
CA GLU A 121 11.69 3.45 9.24
C GLU A 121 10.34 3.99 9.72
N THR A 122 9.50 4.46 8.79
CA THR A 122 8.18 5.00 9.12
C THR A 122 7.26 3.90 9.66
N VAL A 123 7.20 2.72 9.03
CA VAL A 123 6.33 1.63 9.52
C VAL A 123 6.84 1.06 10.85
N ILE A 124 8.15 0.95 11.01
CA ILE A 124 8.79 0.54 12.27
C ILE A 124 8.45 1.55 13.37
N TYR A 125 8.60 2.84 13.09
CA TYR A 125 8.29 3.89 14.06
C TYR A 125 6.86 3.80 14.55
N ILE A 126 5.90 3.74 13.63
CA ILE A 126 4.47 3.64 13.96
C ILE A 126 4.18 2.38 14.78
N THR A 127 4.80 1.25 14.44
CA THR A 127 4.48 -0.06 15.03
C THR A 127 5.17 -0.29 16.37
N GLU A 128 6.40 0.19 16.54
CA GLU A 128 7.25 -0.17 17.67
C GLU A 128 7.52 0.98 18.64
N VAL A 129 7.50 2.21 18.15
CA VAL A 129 8.13 3.36 18.82
C VAL A 129 7.10 4.41 19.23
N ALA A 130 6.16 4.75 18.34
CA ALA A 130 5.27 5.91 18.49
C ALA A 130 4.59 5.99 19.87
N LYS A 131 4.06 4.88 20.39
CA LYS A 131 3.42 4.85 21.72
C LYS A 131 4.37 5.18 22.87
N LYS A 132 5.65 4.77 22.77
CA LYS A 132 6.67 4.99 23.80
C LYS A 132 7.16 6.44 23.81
N TYR A 133 6.98 7.15 22.69
CA TYR A 133 7.41 8.53 22.48
C TYR A 133 6.24 9.53 22.57
N SER A 134 5.11 9.12 23.18
CA SER A 134 3.89 9.92 23.28
C SER A 134 3.31 10.36 21.93
N ASP A 135 3.60 9.62 20.86
CA ASP A 135 3.08 9.83 19.50
C ASP A 135 1.90 8.91 19.15
N ALA A 136 1.12 8.52 20.16
CA ALA A 136 -0.09 7.72 19.95
C ALA A 136 -1.12 8.42 19.03
N TRP A 137 -1.02 9.75 18.86
CA TRP A 137 -1.80 10.53 17.90
C TRP A 137 -1.67 9.99 16.47
N ILE A 138 -0.51 9.43 16.07
CA ILE A 138 -0.33 8.88 14.72
C ILE A 138 -1.30 7.71 14.49
N GLU A 139 -1.37 6.78 15.44
CA GLU A 139 -2.27 5.64 15.33
C GLU A 139 -3.74 6.08 15.41
N ASN A 140 -4.05 7.05 16.27
CA ASN A 140 -5.42 7.58 16.42
C ASN A 140 -5.90 8.24 15.13
N ASP A 141 -5.09 9.13 14.54
CA ASP A 141 -5.41 9.80 13.28
C ASP A 141 -5.54 8.80 12.13
N LEU A 142 -4.62 7.82 12.04
CA LEU A 142 -4.74 6.73 11.05
C LEU A 142 -6.05 5.96 11.23
N ARG A 143 -6.45 5.64 12.47
CA ARG A 143 -7.72 4.96 12.75
C ARG A 143 -8.91 5.83 12.35
N GLN A 144 -8.86 7.13 12.61
CA GLN A 144 -9.91 8.07 12.21
C GLN A 144 -10.03 8.13 10.68
N PHE A 145 -8.93 8.32 9.95
CA PHE A 145 -8.94 8.33 8.48
C PHE A 145 -9.48 7.02 7.91
N ASN A 146 -9.14 5.89 8.53
CA ASN A 146 -9.69 4.59 8.14
C ASN A 146 -11.19 4.52 8.43
N GLN A 147 -11.66 4.98 9.58
CA GLN A 147 -13.08 4.99 9.92
C GLN A 147 -13.90 5.82 8.93
N ASP A 148 -13.37 6.97 8.51
CA ASP A 148 -14.05 7.90 7.60
C ASP A 148 -14.10 7.41 6.15
N ALA A 149 -13.13 6.60 5.71
CA ALA A 149 -12.99 6.17 4.32
C ALA A 149 -13.29 4.69 4.09
N ASN A 150 -12.81 3.81 4.96
CA ASN A 150 -12.87 2.35 4.83
C ASN A 150 -13.05 1.72 6.22
N PRO A 151 -14.23 1.87 6.84
CA PRO A 151 -14.46 1.36 8.19
C PRO A 151 -14.21 -0.15 8.23
N LEU A 152 -13.89 -0.67 9.42
CA LEU A 152 -13.52 -2.06 9.70
C LEU A 152 -12.05 -2.44 9.47
N MET A 153 -11.25 -1.71 8.69
CA MET A 153 -9.84 -2.09 8.47
C MET A 153 -8.86 -1.05 9.00
N TYR A 154 -7.73 -1.51 9.53
CA TYR A 154 -6.61 -0.63 9.86
C TYR A 154 -5.64 -0.64 8.68
N ARG A 155 -5.65 0.43 7.87
CA ARG A 155 -4.84 0.54 6.65
C ARG A 155 -3.77 1.61 6.81
N ILE A 156 -2.58 1.34 6.28
CA ILE A 156 -1.46 2.28 6.23
C ILE A 156 -0.92 2.27 4.80
N ALA A 157 -1.13 3.36 4.06
CA ALA A 157 -0.73 3.42 2.65
C ALA A 157 0.64 4.11 2.47
N PHE A 158 1.49 3.51 1.64
CA PHE A 158 2.75 4.12 1.19
C PHE A 158 2.60 4.66 -0.23
N LYS A 159 2.67 5.98 -0.40
CA LYS A 159 2.69 6.60 -1.73
C LYS A 159 4.13 6.62 -2.25
N MET A 160 4.39 5.80 -3.26
CA MET A 160 5.71 5.65 -3.87
C MET A 160 5.63 5.89 -5.38
N ALA A 161 6.67 6.48 -5.97
CA ALA A 161 6.77 6.64 -7.41
C ALA A 161 7.00 5.29 -8.11
N THR A 162 6.51 5.15 -9.35
CA THR A 162 6.83 3.99 -10.19
C THR A 162 8.34 3.89 -10.37
N GLY A 163 8.90 2.69 -10.22
CA GLY A 163 10.35 2.46 -10.25
C GLY A 163 11.08 2.68 -8.93
N ALA A 164 10.45 3.24 -7.90
CA ALA A 164 11.07 3.42 -6.57
C ALA A 164 11.28 2.10 -5.79
N GLY A 165 10.81 0.97 -6.31
CA GLY A 165 10.99 -0.35 -5.70
C GLY A 165 9.96 -0.70 -4.61
N LYS A 166 8.67 -0.41 -4.83
CA LYS A 166 7.55 -0.83 -3.96
C LYS A 166 7.64 -2.32 -3.55
N THR A 167 7.95 -3.20 -4.50
CA THR A 167 8.08 -4.64 -4.25
C THR A 167 9.27 -4.98 -3.36
N VAL A 168 10.36 -4.21 -3.41
CA VAL A 168 11.49 -4.36 -2.47
C VAL A 168 11.05 -4.02 -1.06
N VAL A 169 10.27 -2.94 -0.88
CA VAL A 169 9.69 -2.59 0.43
C VAL A 169 8.76 -3.69 0.94
N MET A 170 7.92 -4.28 0.08
CA MET A 170 7.10 -5.44 0.47
C MET A 170 7.95 -6.62 0.98
N ALA A 171 9.06 -6.94 0.30
CA ALA A 171 10.00 -7.97 0.76
C ALA A 171 10.63 -7.60 2.13
N MET A 172 11.08 -6.36 2.30
CA MET A 172 11.62 -5.87 3.57
C MET A 172 10.61 -5.96 4.70
N MET A 173 9.34 -5.62 4.44
CA MET A 173 8.25 -5.73 5.43
C MET A 173 7.93 -7.18 5.78
N ILE A 174 7.92 -8.10 4.81
CA ILE A 174 7.72 -9.53 5.06
C ILE A 174 8.87 -10.07 5.93
N ALA A 175 10.12 -9.72 5.60
CA ALA A 175 11.29 -10.11 6.40
C ALA A 175 11.21 -9.57 7.83
N TRP A 176 10.94 -8.27 7.97
CA TRP A 176 10.80 -7.61 9.27
C TRP A 176 9.72 -8.23 10.14
N HIS A 177 8.52 -8.46 9.58
CA HIS A 177 7.42 -9.10 10.30
C HIS A 177 7.75 -10.55 10.67
N THR A 178 8.24 -11.35 9.72
CA THR A 178 8.50 -12.78 9.92
C THR A 178 9.56 -13.00 10.99
N LEU A 179 10.72 -12.35 10.84
CA LEU A 179 11.86 -12.57 11.72
C LEU A 179 11.56 -12.09 13.14
N ASN A 180 10.90 -10.94 13.30
CA ASN A 180 10.45 -10.50 14.62
C ASN A 180 9.41 -11.45 15.24
N LYS A 181 8.49 -11.98 14.43
CA LYS A 181 7.48 -12.94 14.91
C LYS A 181 8.12 -14.25 15.37
N LEU A 182 9.16 -14.71 14.68
CA LEU A 182 9.90 -15.92 15.06
C LEU A 182 10.75 -15.69 16.31
N ALA A 183 11.40 -14.52 16.42
CA ALA A 183 12.19 -14.15 17.59
C ALA A 183 11.33 -13.94 18.84
N ASN A 184 10.10 -13.43 18.69
CA ASN A 184 9.15 -13.29 19.78
C ASN A 184 7.73 -13.72 19.35
N PRO A 185 7.38 -15.02 19.49
CA PRO A 185 6.09 -15.54 19.09
C PRO A 185 4.88 -14.93 19.82
N GLN A 186 5.07 -14.38 21.01
CA GLN A 186 3.99 -13.74 21.78
C GLN A 186 3.76 -12.28 21.39
N ASP A 187 4.68 -11.68 20.63
CA ASP A 187 4.52 -10.31 20.19
C ASP A 187 3.39 -10.21 19.15
N ALA A 188 2.32 -9.53 19.57
CA ALA A 188 1.13 -9.32 18.75
C ALA A 188 1.32 -8.23 17.70
N ARG A 189 2.44 -7.51 17.65
CA ARG A 189 2.71 -6.52 16.60
C ARG A 189 3.07 -7.18 15.27
N PHE A 190 3.67 -8.36 15.31
CA PHE A 190 4.21 -9.03 14.12
C PHE A 190 3.37 -10.24 13.67
N SER A 191 3.58 -10.67 12.44
CA SER A 191 2.92 -11.81 11.81
C SER A 191 3.91 -12.56 10.92
N ASP A 192 3.68 -13.84 10.70
CA ASP A 192 4.41 -14.66 9.72
C ASP A 192 3.46 -15.17 8.62
N ALA A 193 2.31 -14.52 8.46
CA ALA A 193 1.29 -14.86 7.48
C ALA A 193 0.84 -13.62 6.69
N PHE A 194 0.97 -13.70 5.36
CA PHE A 194 0.83 -12.59 4.45
C PHE A 194 -0.09 -12.94 3.29
N LEU A 195 -1.01 -12.02 2.97
CA LEU A 195 -1.83 -12.08 1.78
C LEU A 195 -1.49 -10.88 0.90
N ILE A 196 -1.01 -11.13 -0.31
CA ILE A 196 -0.71 -10.12 -1.30
C ILE A 196 -1.84 -10.14 -2.33
N VAL A 197 -2.56 -9.04 -2.48
CA VAL A 197 -3.69 -8.91 -3.41
C VAL A 197 -3.29 -8.01 -4.56
N THR A 198 -3.53 -8.47 -5.79
CA THR A 198 -3.14 -7.77 -7.02
C THR A 198 -4.35 -7.43 -7.90
N PRO A 199 -4.25 -6.38 -8.74
CA PRO A 199 -5.32 -6.01 -9.67
C PRO A 199 -5.40 -6.97 -10.88
N GLY A 200 -4.28 -7.60 -11.27
CA GLY A 200 -4.23 -8.49 -12.43
C GLY A 200 -3.39 -9.75 -12.22
N ILE A 201 -3.62 -10.76 -13.06
CA ILE A 201 -2.85 -12.01 -13.08
C ILE A 201 -1.39 -11.78 -13.49
N THR A 202 -1.12 -10.88 -14.43
CA THR A 202 0.26 -10.54 -14.83
C THR A 202 1.06 -9.99 -13.65
N ILE A 203 0.45 -9.13 -12.83
CA ILE A 203 1.10 -8.58 -11.63
C ILE A 203 1.28 -9.68 -10.58
N LYS A 204 0.27 -10.54 -10.39
CA LYS A 204 0.35 -11.69 -9.49
C LYS A 204 1.58 -12.56 -9.80
N ASP A 205 1.80 -12.87 -11.08
CA ASP A 205 2.93 -13.71 -11.49
C ASP A 205 4.29 -13.01 -11.29
N ARG A 206 4.37 -11.70 -11.53
CA ARG A 206 5.59 -10.91 -11.25
C ARG A 206 5.91 -10.80 -9.76
N LEU A 207 4.90 -10.81 -8.88
CA LEU A 207 5.12 -10.72 -7.44
C LEU A 207 5.60 -12.03 -6.81
N ARG A 208 5.75 -13.12 -7.58
CA ARG A 208 6.35 -14.38 -7.09
C ARG A 208 7.75 -14.21 -6.49
N VAL A 209 8.47 -13.16 -6.88
CA VAL A 209 9.74 -12.75 -6.27
C VAL A 209 9.65 -12.49 -4.75
N LEU A 210 8.44 -12.33 -4.20
CA LEU A 210 8.18 -12.21 -2.76
C LEU A 210 8.13 -13.57 -2.04
N LEU A 211 8.13 -14.69 -2.76
CA LEU A 211 8.15 -16.04 -2.18
C LEU A 211 9.61 -16.45 -1.89
N PRO A 212 10.00 -16.73 -0.63
CA PRO A 212 11.37 -17.14 -0.29
C PRO A 212 11.83 -18.43 -1.01
N SER A 213 10.88 -19.27 -1.42
CA SER A 213 11.13 -20.51 -2.16
C SER A 213 11.41 -20.30 -3.64
N ASP A 214 11.10 -19.13 -4.19
CA ASP A 214 11.35 -18.82 -5.59
C ASP A 214 12.85 -18.62 -5.83
N SER A 215 13.37 -19.06 -6.98
CA SER A 215 14.81 -18.95 -7.31
C SER A 215 15.23 -17.49 -7.44
N ASP A 216 14.34 -16.65 -7.99
CA ASP A 216 14.59 -15.25 -8.28
C ASP A 216 13.98 -14.33 -7.21
N ASN A 217 13.97 -14.80 -5.97
CA ASN A 217 13.38 -14.04 -4.87
C ASN A 217 14.18 -12.77 -4.56
N PHE A 218 13.46 -11.71 -4.20
CA PHE A 218 14.06 -10.43 -3.89
C PHE A 218 14.87 -10.44 -2.60
N TYR A 219 14.68 -11.41 -1.71
CA TYR A 219 15.46 -11.49 -0.48
C TYR A 219 16.94 -11.74 -0.77
N ARG A 220 17.25 -12.58 -1.77
CA ARG A 220 18.61 -12.80 -2.27
C ARG A 220 19.04 -11.73 -3.26
N ILE A 221 18.22 -11.49 -4.29
CA ILE A 221 18.58 -10.58 -5.40
C ILE A 221 18.81 -9.14 -4.91
N MET A 222 18.07 -8.67 -3.91
CA MET A 222 18.21 -7.33 -3.36
C MET A 222 18.96 -7.31 -2.01
N ASP A 223 19.55 -8.45 -1.62
CA ASP A 223 20.28 -8.60 -0.35
C ASP A 223 19.47 -8.10 0.86
N VAL A 224 18.20 -8.49 0.98
CA VAL A 224 17.28 -7.94 2.02
C VAL A 224 17.59 -8.49 3.41
N ILE A 225 18.09 -9.74 3.49
CA ILE A 225 18.46 -10.38 4.76
C ILE A 225 19.76 -11.16 4.61
N PRO A 226 20.50 -11.41 5.72
CA PRO A 226 21.64 -12.32 5.72
C PRO A 226 21.23 -13.72 5.21
N THR A 227 22.16 -14.40 4.55
CA THR A 227 21.92 -15.74 3.99
C THR A 227 21.45 -16.74 5.06
N ASP A 228 22.00 -16.67 6.27
CA ASP A 228 21.66 -17.57 7.38
C ASP A 228 20.20 -17.42 7.85
N TRP A 229 19.57 -16.28 7.58
CA TRP A 229 18.18 -16.01 7.95
C TRP A 229 17.17 -16.47 6.90
N MET A 230 17.64 -16.94 5.73
CA MET A 230 16.75 -17.44 4.66
C MET A 230 15.92 -18.64 5.11
N ALA A 231 16.50 -19.54 5.92
CA ALA A 231 15.79 -20.70 6.44
C ALA A 231 14.64 -20.28 7.37
N GLU A 232 14.85 -19.27 8.21
CA GLU A 232 13.83 -18.70 9.08
C GLU A 232 12.74 -18.01 8.28
N LEU A 233 13.12 -17.18 7.31
CA LEU A 233 12.20 -16.49 6.41
C LEU A 233 11.31 -17.48 5.63
N GLY A 234 11.86 -18.63 5.23
CA GLY A 234 11.13 -19.71 4.55
C GLY A 234 9.94 -20.28 5.35
N ARG A 235 9.83 -19.99 6.64
CA ARG A 235 8.69 -20.38 7.49
C ARG A 235 7.46 -19.48 7.29
N ALA A 236 7.62 -18.32 6.65
CA ALA A 236 6.50 -17.42 6.34
C ALA A 236 5.46 -18.11 5.45
N LYS A 237 4.18 -17.83 5.71
CA LYS A 237 3.07 -18.23 4.84
C LYS A 237 2.65 -17.05 3.98
N ILE A 238 2.91 -17.13 2.69
CA ILE A 238 2.67 -16.03 1.75
C ILE A 238 1.72 -16.54 0.67
N VAL A 239 0.58 -15.87 0.51
CA VAL A 239 -0.38 -16.13 -0.57
C VAL A 239 -0.46 -14.90 -1.46
N ILE A 240 -0.19 -15.08 -2.75
CA ILE A 240 -0.35 -14.04 -3.76
C ILE A 240 -1.60 -14.37 -4.57
N THR A 241 -2.58 -13.46 -4.56
CA THR A 241 -3.87 -13.66 -5.22
C THR A 241 -4.30 -12.42 -5.99
N ASN A 242 -5.18 -12.64 -6.97
CA ASN A 242 -5.85 -11.56 -7.68
C ASN A 242 -7.21 -11.27 -7.04
N PHE A 243 -7.63 -10.01 -6.97
CA PHE A 243 -8.89 -9.63 -6.31
C PHE A 243 -10.15 -10.29 -6.92
N HIS A 244 -10.17 -10.63 -8.22
CA HIS A 244 -11.29 -11.35 -8.83
C HIS A 244 -11.51 -12.73 -8.19
N THR A 245 -10.50 -13.29 -7.53
CA THR A 245 -10.63 -14.54 -6.75
C THR A 245 -11.65 -14.40 -5.63
N PHE A 246 -11.93 -13.18 -5.17
CA PHE A 246 -12.92 -12.89 -4.13
C PHE A 246 -14.36 -12.91 -4.63
N ARG A 247 -14.60 -13.00 -5.95
CA ARG A 247 -15.95 -13.24 -6.48
C ARG A 247 -16.46 -14.59 -5.96
N PRO A 248 -17.68 -14.64 -5.36
CA PRO A 248 -18.33 -15.89 -5.00
C PRO A 248 -18.49 -16.77 -6.24
N ARG A 249 -18.15 -18.06 -6.11
CA ARG A 249 -18.38 -19.03 -7.18
C ARG A 249 -19.76 -19.69 -7.03
N GLU A 250 -20.38 -20.02 -8.16
CA GLU A 250 -21.53 -20.92 -8.12
C GLU A 250 -21.09 -22.34 -7.75
N ARG A 251 -21.99 -23.08 -7.12
CA ARG A 251 -21.81 -24.45 -6.63
C ARG A 251 -22.93 -25.30 -7.21
N GLY A 252 -22.58 -26.48 -7.71
CA GLY A 252 -23.51 -27.47 -8.27
C GLY A 252 -23.94 -27.19 -9.72
N ASP A 253 -24.21 -28.27 -10.45
CA ASP A 253 -24.63 -28.28 -11.87
C ASP A 253 -26.15 -28.10 -12.06
N ALA A 254 -26.85 -27.59 -11.05
CA ALA A 254 -28.29 -27.37 -11.14
C ALA A 254 -28.61 -26.33 -12.23
N GLY A 255 -29.57 -26.66 -13.11
CA GLY A 255 -30.04 -25.76 -14.15
C GLY A 255 -30.62 -24.44 -13.59
N ARG A 256 -30.61 -23.39 -14.41
CA ARG A 256 -31.01 -22.01 -14.03
C ARG A 256 -32.39 -21.95 -13.37
N LEU A 257 -33.33 -22.78 -13.82
CA LEU A 257 -34.70 -22.87 -13.31
C LEU A 257 -34.75 -23.49 -11.90
N THR A 258 -33.98 -24.55 -11.65
CA THR A 258 -33.89 -25.20 -10.34
C THR A 258 -33.26 -24.28 -9.30
N LYS A 259 -32.23 -23.52 -9.70
CA LYS A 259 -31.57 -22.50 -8.86
C LYS A 259 -32.53 -21.36 -8.50
N SER A 260 -33.37 -20.89 -9.42
CA SER A 260 -34.31 -19.80 -9.15
C SER A 260 -35.47 -20.22 -8.24
N ILE A 261 -35.96 -21.46 -8.35
CA ILE A 261 -37.02 -22.01 -7.51
C ILE A 261 -36.55 -22.18 -6.06
N LEU A 262 -35.32 -22.67 -5.86
CA LEU A 262 -34.74 -22.93 -4.54
C LEU A 262 -34.18 -21.68 -3.84
N ASN A 263 -34.04 -20.55 -4.56
CA ASN A 263 -33.57 -19.26 -4.01
C ASN A 263 -34.68 -18.39 -3.39
N LYS A 264 -35.91 -18.91 -3.21
CA LYS A 264 -37.03 -18.16 -2.63
C LYS A 264 -36.88 -17.97 -1.11
N GLY A 265 -36.08 -16.97 -0.70
CA GLY A 265 -36.15 -16.37 0.65
C GLY A 265 -34.91 -16.46 1.53
N GLY A 266 -33.76 -16.96 1.03
CA GLY A 266 -32.52 -17.07 1.81
C GLY A 266 -31.25 -16.96 0.94
N PRO A 267 -30.05 -16.93 1.56
CA PRO A 267 -28.80 -16.95 0.82
C PRO A 267 -28.73 -18.18 -0.09
N SER A 268 -28.35 -17.98 -1.35
CA SER A 268 -28.40 -19.05 -2.34
C SER A 268 -27.57 -20.25 -1.90
N ALA A 269 -28.19 -21.42 -1.79
CA ALA A 269 -27.50 -22.69 -1.51
C ALA A 269 -26.46 -23.03 -2.60
N PHE A 270 -26.58 -22.40 -3.78
CA PHE A 270 -25.74 -22.60 -4.94
C PHE A 270 -24.65 -21.53 -5.08
N THR A 271 -24.50 -20.61 -4.13
CA THR A 271 -23.43 -19.60 -4.18
C THR A 271 -22.51 -19.77 -2.98
N GLU A 272 -21.20 -19.66 -3.23
CA GLU A 272 -20.18 -19.70 -2.19
C GLU A 272 -20.44 -18.64 -1.11
N THR A 273 -20.46 -19.04 0.16
CA THR A 273 -20.54 -18.07 1.27
C THR A 273 -19.24 -17.30 1.40
N PRO A 274 -19.21 -16.09 2.00
CA PRO A 274 -17.97 -15.35 2.21
C PRO A 274 -16.89 -16.18 2.92
N GLY A 275 -17.27 -16.99 3.92
CA GLY A 275 -16.34 -17.87 4.62
C GLY A 275 -15.79 -19.03 3.77
N GLN A 276 -16.55 -19.51 2.79
CA GLN A 276 -16.09 -20.51 1.83
C GLN A 276 -15.12 -19.88 0.81
N MET A 277 -15.45 -18.67 0.32
CA MET A 277 -14.57 -17.89 -0.55
C MET A 277 -13.21 -17.67 0.10
N VAL A 278 -13.18 -17.29 1.39
CA VAL A 278 -11.92 -17.12 2.12
C VAL A 278 -11.13 -18.42 2.20
N ARG A 279 -11.78 -19.55 2.50
CA ARG A 279 -11.11 -20.86 2.54
C ARG A 279 -10.49 -21.24 1.20
N ARG A 280 -11.13 -20.87 0.09
CA ARG A 280 -10.61 -21.08 -1.26
C ARG A 280 -9.47 -20.13 -1.59
N ALA A 281 -9.65 -18.83 -1.37
CA ALA A 281 -8.71 -17.78 -1.75
C ALA A 281 -7.45 -17.76 -0.88
N CYS A 282 -7.55 -18.18 0.39
CA CYS A 282 -6.48 -18.13 1.39
C CYS A 282 -6.06 -19.52 1.88
N ARG A 283 -6.32 -20.58 1.09
CA ARG A 283 -6.09 -21.98 1.50
C ARG A 283 -4.68 -22.22 2.05
N ASP A 284 -3.67 -21.65 1.41
CA ASP A 284 -2.27 -21.93 1.73
C ASP A 284 -1.77 -21.16 2.99
N LEU A 285 -2.60 -20.27 3.56
CA LEU A 285 -2.36 -19.71 4.89
C LEU A 285 -2.66 -20.73 6.01
N GLY A 286 -3.34 -21.84 5.69
CA GLY A 286 -3.69 -22.88 6.65
C GLY A 286 -4.49 -22.33 7.83
N ASN A 287 -4.02 -22.57 9.05
CA ASN A 287 -4.68 -22.14 10.29
C ASN A 287 -4.20 -20.78 10.80
N LYS A 288 -3.40 -20.04 10.00
CA LYS A 288 -2.90 -18.72 10.41
C LYS A 288 -4.04 -17.73 10.58
N LYS A 289 -3.92 -16.89 11.60
CA LYS A 289 -4.86 -15.81 11.93
C LYS A 289 -4.13 -14.48 12.00
N ASN A 290 -4.88 -13.37 11.95
CA ASN A 290 -4.33 -12.01 12.03
C ASN A 290 -3.28 -11.75 10.96
N VAL A 291 -3.66 -12.03 9.71
CA VAL A 291 -2.77 -11.94 8.55
C VAL A 291 -2.45 -10.47 8.26
N VAL A 292 -1.26 -10.24 7.71
CA VAL A 292 -0.88 -8.93 7.13
C VAL A 292 -1.29 -8.96 5.66
N VAL A 293 -1.98 -7.92 5.20
CA VAL A 293 -2.39 -7.81 3.80
C VAL A 293 -1.52 -6.77 3.11
N PHE A 294 -0.95 -7.09 1.96
CA PHE A 294 -0.37 -6.12 1.04
C PHE A 294 -1.36 -5.92 -0.11
N ASN A 295 -1.84 -4.69 -0.26
CA ASN A 295 -2.78 -4.31 -1.29
C ASN A 295 -2.04 -3.59 -2.42
N ASP A 296 -1.63 -4.34 -3.43
CA ASP A 296 -0.96 -3.76 -4.58
C ASP A 296 -1.94 -2.94 -5.41
N GLU A 297 -1.60 -1.69 -5.70
CA GLU A 297 -2.52 -0.70 -6.27
C GLU A 297 -3.74 -0.40 -5.37
N ALA A 298 -3.48 -0.14 -4.08
CA ALA A 298 -4.48 0.15 -3.05
C ALA A 298 -5.53 1.21 -3.42
N HIS A 299 -5.24 2.10 -4.39
CA HIS A 299 -6.17 3.10 -4.90
C HIS A 299 -7.37 2.52 -5.68
N HIS A 300 -7.30 1.25 -6.11
CA HIS A 300 -8.45 0.51 -6.68
C HIS A 300 -9.34 -0.15 -5.63
N CYS A 301 -8.94 -0.15 -4.36
CA CYS A 301 -9.65 -0.81 -3.28
C CYS A 301 -10.24 0.23 -2.31
N TYR A 302 -11.45 0.68 -2.61
CA TYR A 302 -12.16 1.71 -1.86
C TYR A 302 -13.66 1.43 -1.77
N ARG A 303 -14.31 2.01 -0.75
CA ARG A 303 -15.76 2.16 -0.70
C ARG A 303 -16.13 3.54 -1.23
N ARG A 304 -17.13 3.62 -2.11
CA ARG A 304 -17.67 4.91 -2.56
C ARG A 304 -18.27 5.63 -1.36
N LYS A 305 -17.95 6.92 -1.18
CA LYS A 305 -18.61 7.75 -0.17
C LYS A 305 -20.09 7.95 -0.59
N PRO A 306 -21.05 7.75 0.33
CA PRO A 306 -22.47 7.96 0.04
C PRO A 306 -22.76 9.36 -0.51
N ASP A 307 -22.02 10.37 -0.02
CA ASP A 307 -22.26 11.80 -0.30
C ASP A 307 -21.36 12.38 -1.41
N GLY A 308 -20.83 11.53 -2.31
CA GLY A 308 -19.99 11.99 -3.41
C GLY A 308 -20.82 12.66 -4.51
N GLU A 309 -20.37 13.82 -5.02
CA GLU A 309 -21.01 14.52 -6.14
C GLU A 309 -21.26 13.59 -7.33
N GLU A 310 -22.50 13.53 -7.81
CA GLU A 310 -22.85 12.81 -9.04
C GLU A 310 -22.32 13.57 -10.26
N VAL A 311 -21.14 13.17 -10.73
CA VAL A 311 -20.61 13.63 -12.01
C VAL A 311 -21.45 13.02 -13.13
N LYS A 312 -22.05 13.86 -13.99
CA LYS A 312 -22.72 13.41 -15.21
C LYS A 312 -21.68 12.86 -16.20
N LEU A 313 -21.51 11.55 -16.22
CA LEU A 313 -20.66 10.84 -17.17
C LEU A 313 -21.41 10.52 -18.46
N THR A 314 -20.73 10.58 -19.60
CA THR A 314 -21.27 10.16 -20.90
C THR A 314 -21.23 8.62 -21.04
N GLY A 315 -21.92 8.05 -22.03
CA GLY A 315 -22.22 6.60 -22.08
C GLY A 315 -21.05 5.65 -21.81
N ASP A 316 -19.91 5.85 -22.48
CA ASP A 316 -18.73 4.98 -22.30
C ASP A 316 -18.00 5.26 -20.97
N GLU A 317 -17.89 6.53 -20.57
CA GLU A 317 -17.31 6.93 -19.28
C GLU A 317 -18.10 6.37 -18.10
N ARG A 318 -19.43 6.32 -18.24
CA ARG A 318 -20.33 5.76 -17.24
C ARG A 318 -20.12 4.25 -17.09
N ARG A 319 -20.04 3.50 -18.19
CA ARG A 319 -19.79 2.05 -18.15
C ARG A 319 -18.43 1.74 -17.53
N GLU A 320 -17.41 2.53 -17.83
CA GLU A 320 -16.08 2.33 -17.24
C GLU A 320 -16.08 2.63 -15.73
N ALA A 321 -16.75 3.70 -15.31
CA ALA A 321 -16.91 4.03 -13.89
C ALA A 321 -17.68 2.93 -13.14
N GLU A 322 -18.79 2.44 -13.69
CA GLU A 322 -19.58 1.35 -13.12
C GLU A 322 -18.73 0.07 -12.97
N ARG A 323 -17.91 -0.28 -13.98
CA ARG A 323 -16.99 -1.42 -13.89
C ARG A 323 -15.93 -1.23 -12.79
N ARG A 324 -15.31 -0.05 -12.70
CA ARG A 324 -14.32 0.26 -11.65
C ARG A 324 -14.94 0.20 -10.26
N GLU A 325 -16.18 0.66 -10.11
CA GLU A 325 -16.92 0.57 -8.84
C GLU A 325 -17.24 -0.88 -8.46
N GLU A 326 -17.62 -1.71 -9.43
CA GLU A 326 -17.85 -3.14 -9.19
C GLU A 326 -16.55 -3.83 -8.74
N GLU A 327 -15.45 -3.57 -9.43
CA GLU A 327 -14.13 -4.12 -9.09
C GLU A 327 -13.68 -3.69 -7.69
N ALA A 328 -13.78 -2.41 -7.37
CA ALA A 328 -13.48 -1.87 -6.05
C ALA A 328 -14.33 -2.54 -4.95
N ARG A 329 -15.62 -2.76 -5.23
CA ARG A 329 -16.55 -3.43 -4.31
C ARG A 329 -16.17 -4.88 -4.07
N ILE A 330 -15.82 -5.63 -5.11
CA ILE A 330 -15.36 -7.03 -4.99
C ILE A 330 -14.11 -7.09 -4.12
N TRP A 331 -13.18 -6.18 -4.38
CA TRP A 331 -11.91 -6.15 -3.68
C TRP A 331 -12.10 -5.86 -2.18
N ILE A 332 -12.79 -4.78 -1.83
CA ILE A 332 -12.98 -4.37 -0.44
C ILE A 332 -13.81 -5.39 0.35
N SER A 333 -14.90 -5.90 -0.25
CA SER A 333 -15.78 -6.90 0.40
C SER A 333 -15.04 -8.22 0.62
N GLY A 334 -14.13 -8.59 -0.29
CA GLY A 334 -13.25 -9.73 -0.13
C GLY A 334 -12.34 -9.58 1.09
N LEU A 335 -11.70 -8.41 1.25
CA LEU A 335 -10.86 -8.13 2.43
C LEU A 335 -11.66 -8.11 3.73
N GLU A 336 -12.88 -7.58 3.72
CA GLU A 336 -13.80 -7.61 4.86
C GLU A 336 -14.17 -9.05 5.27
N ALA A 337 -14.47 -9.91 4.29
CA ALA A 337 -14.74 -11.32 4.54
C ALA A 337 -13.52 -12.04 5.13
N ILE A 338 -12.31 -11.73 4.66
CA ILE A 338 -11.06 -12.27 5.18
C ILE A 338 -10.86 -11.82 6.63
N LYS A 339 -11.05 -10.52 6.91
CA LYS A 339 -10.99 -9.99 8.28
C LYS A 339 -11.97 -10.70 9.20
N ALA A 340 -13.23 -10.90 8.77
CA ALA A 340 -14.24 -11.58 9.57
C ALA A 340 -13.89 -13.07 9.83
N LYS A 341 -13.27 -13.75 8.85
CA LYS A 341 -13.05 -15.19 8.92
C LYS A 341 -11.74 -15.60 9.59
N ILE A 342 -10.63 -14.96 9.26
CA ILE A 342 -9.28 -15.31 9.75
C ILE A 342 -8.57 -14.15 10.46
N GLY A 343 -9.16 -12.96 10.48
CA GLY A 343 -8.56 -11.77 11.09
C GLY A 343 -7.51 -11.13 10.19
N VAL A 344 -7.57 -9.80 10.09
CA VAL A 344 -6.57 -8.97 9.41
C VAL A 344 -5.96 -8.02 10.43
N LYS A 345 -4.63 -8.06 10.57
CA LYS A 345 -3.88 -7.22 11.51
C LYS A 345 -3.77 -5.79 10.99
N VAL A 346 -3.30 -5.66 9.76
CA VAL A 346 -3.06 -4.40 9.07
C VAL A 346 -3.10 -4.66 7.57
N VAL A 347 -3.56 -3.66 6.81
CA VAL A 347 -3.48 -3.65 5.35
C VAL A 347 -2.50 -2.55 4.96
N TYR A 348 -1.46 -2.91 4.21
CA TYR A 348 -0.50 -1.99 3.64
C TYR A 348 -0.84 -1.66 2.20
#